data_AF-W2I994-F1
#
_entry.id   AF-W2I994-F1
#
_cell.length_a   1.000
_cell.length_b   1.000
_cell.length_c   1.000
_cell.angle_alpha   90.00
_cell.angle_beta   90.00
_cell.angle_gamma   90.00
#
_symmetry.space_group_name_H-M   'P 1'
#
loop_
_entity.id
_entity.type
_entity.pdbx_description
1 polymer ?
#
loop_
_entity_poly.entity_id
_entity_poly.type
_entity_poly.pdbx_seq_one_letter_code
_entity_poly.pdbx_strand_id
1 'polypeptide(L)'
;MAAVNANVVMINHDTVKPFTQPEPTTASEKSAVKYKPQLHISYGCHPYPAVQEDGSVSAGLKWAGWADGDCKGSGLGSQIYSRSDWYKDKWAIMYAWYFPKGRQYIRKYRSGHRHYWSYAIVWTDNPNPDNSTILGVSMSSGVGYMKRSPPKSEY
;
A
#
# COMPACT_ATOMS: atom_id res chain seq x y z
N MET A 1 29.06 13.54 8.70
CA MET A 1 27.64 13.21 8.46
C MET A 1 26.81 14.05 9.41
N ALA A 2 26.11 15.07 8.90
CA ALA A 2 25.16 15.81 9.73
C ALA A 2 23.93 14.93 9.91
N ALA A 3 23.65 14.52 11.15
CA ALA A 3 22.38 13.91 11.49
C ALA A 3 21.34 15.04 11.49
N VAL A 4 20.48 15.07 10.49
CA VAL A 4 19.32 15.97 10.49
C VAL A 4 18.34 15.39 11.50
N ASN A 5 18.18 16.06 12.65
CA ASN A 5 17.14 15.71 13.62
C ASN A 5 15.80 16.18 13.04
N ALA A 6 15.22 15.41 12.13
CA ALA A 6 13.87 15.66 11.66
C ALA A 6 12.90 15.30 12.79
N ASN A 7 12.29 16.30 13.42
CA ASN A 7 11.16 16.09 14.33
C ASN A 7 9.98 15.57 13.49
N VAL A 8 9.78 14.25 13.50
CA VAL A 8 8.62 13.63 12.84
C VAL A 8 7.40 13.84 13.72
N VAL A 9 6.44 14.61 13.24
CA VAL A 9 5.17 14.81 13.93
C VAL A 9 4.28 13.59 13.70
N MET A 10 3.88 12.94 14.80
CA MET A 10 2.97 11.80 14.79
C MET A 10 1.55 12.29 15.11
N ILE A 11 0.59 12.00 14.25
CA ILE A 11 -0.82 12.40 14.43
C ILE A 11 -1.74 11.19 14.47
N ASN A 12 -2.98 11.35 14.98
CA ASN A 12 -3.94 10.26 15.06
C ASN A 12 -4.22 9.67 13.67
N HIS A 13 -4.39 8.34 13.59
CA HIS A 13 -4.46 7.63 12.31
C HIS A 13 -5.65 8.04 11.44
N ASP A 14 -6.72 8.52 12.05
CA ASP A 14 -7.95 9.00 11.42
C ASP A 14 -7.94 10.50 11.08
N THR A 15 -6.88 11.21 11.43
CA THR A 15 -6.69 12.65 11.13
C THR A 15 -5.72 12.91 9.99
N VAL A 16 -5.01 11.89 9.52
CA VAL A 16 -4.08 12.00 8.38
C VAL A 16 -4.88 12.24 7.11
N LYS A 17 -4.59 13.33 6.41
CA LYS A 17 -5.24 13.67 5.14
C LYS A 17 -4.62 12.86 3.99
N PRO A 18 -5.42 12.17 3.15
CA PRO A 18 -4.90 11.57 1.93
C PRO A 18 -4.46 12.63 0.92
N PHE A 19 -3.60 12.23 0.00
CA PHE A 19 -3.29 13.00 -1.19
C PHE A 19 -4.33 12.73 -2.27
N THR A 20 -4.82 13.81 -2.91
CA THR A 20 -5.58 13.70 -4.15
C THR A 20 -4.70 13.05 -5.22
N GLN A 21 -5.26 12.10 -5.99
CA GLN A 21 -4.53 11.51 -7.11
C GLN A 21 -4.32 12.60 -8.18
N PRO A 22 -3.06 12.97 -8.51
CA PRO A 22 -2.81 13.97 -9.54
C PRO A 22 -3.12 13.40 -10.93
N GLU A 23 -3.33 14.30 -11.90
CA GLU A 23 -3.43 13.92 -13.31
C GLU A 23 -2.09 13.37 -13.81
N PRO A 24 -2.04 12.15 -14.37
CA PRO A 24 -0.79 11.52 -14.76
C PRO A 24 -0.22 12.13 -16.05
N THR A 25 1.01 12.63 -15.98
CA THR A 25 1.67 13.31 -17.10
C THR A 25 2.70 12.43 -17.79
N THR A 26 3.46 11.64 -17.02
CA THR A 26 4.52 10.76 -17.55
C THR A 26 3.98 9.38 -17.90
N ALA A 27 4.71 8.63 -18.72
CA ALA A 27 4.34 7.25 -19.07
C ALA A 27 4.22 6.35 -17.83
N SER A 28 5.16 6.47 -16.88
CA SER A 28 5.16 5.72 -15.63
C SER A 28 3.96 6.06 -14.74
N GLU A 29 3.60 7.34 -14.62
CA GLU A 29 2.39 7.78 -13.89
C GLU A 29 1.12 7.22 -14.53
N LYS A 30 0.99 7.34 -15.86
CA LYS A 30 -0.18 6.82 -16.59
C LYS A 30 -0.29 5.30 -16.44
N SER A 31 0.84 4.59 -16.48
CA SER A 31 0.91 3.15 -16.24
C SER A 31 0.51 2.77 -14.82
N ALA A 32 0.98 3.51 -13.82
CA ALA A 32 0.59 3.29 -12.42
C ALA A 32 -0.91 3.56 -12.17
N VAL A 33 -1.51 4.53 -12.87
CA VAL A 33 -2.97 4.75 -12.80
C VAL A 33 -3.73 3.64 -13.52
N LYS A 34 -3.30 3.24 -14.72
CA LYS A 34 -3.93 2.17 -15.53
C LYS A 34 -3.94 0.82 -14.80
N TYR A 35 -2.82 0.45 -14.20
CA TYR A 35 -2.65 -0.87 -13.56
C TYR A 35 -2.92 -0.86 -12.06
N LYS A 36 -3.60 0.17 -11.55
CA LYS A 36 -3.94 0.29 -10.15
C LYS A 36 -4.80 -0.91 -9.71
N PRO A 37 -4.32 -1.74 -8.76
CA PRO A 37 -5.02 -2.96 -8.37
C PRO A 37 -6.26 -2.65 -7.53
N GLN A 38 -7.26 -3.52 -7.64
CA GLN A 38 -8.36 -3.57 -6.69
C GLN A 38 -7.92 -4.32 -5.43
N LEU A 39 -8.32 -3.82 -4.27
CA LEU A 39 -8.04 -4.44 -2.98
C LEU A 39 -9.35 -4.78 -2.27
N HIS A 40 -9.61 -6.07 -2.11
CA HIS A 40 -10.74 -6.56 -1.31
C HIS A 40 -10.29 -6.81 0.14
N ILE A 41 -10.91 -6.12 1.09
CA ILE A 41 -10.67 -6.32 2.52
C ILE A 41 -11.68 -7.33 3.05
N SER A 42 -11.26 -8.59 3.17
CA SER A 42 -12.11 -9.65 3.74
C SER A 42 -12.16 -9.59 5.27
N TYR A 43 -11.10 -9.10 5.92
CA TYR A 43 -11.00 -8.96 7.37
C TYR A 43 -9.86 -8.01 7.78
N GLY A 44 -10.00 -7.36 8.94
CA GLY A 44 -8.99 -6.46 9.50
C GLY A 44 -9.20 -5.00 9.11
N CYS A 45 -8.17 -4.18 9.28
CA CYS A 45 -8.24 -2.76 8.94
C CYS A 45 -8.37 -2.52 7.43
N HIS A 46 -9.03 -1.43 7.08
CA HIS A 46 -9.00 -0.85 5.74
C HIS A 46 -7.72 -0.02 5.55
N PRO A 47 -7.34 0.34 4.31
CA PRO A 47 -6.19 1.21 4.08
C PRO A 47 -6.44 2.64 4.57
N TYR A 48 -5.40 3.25 5.15
CA TYR A 48 -5.39 4.64 5.64
C TYR A 48 -4.20 5.40 5.04
N PRO A 49 -4.26 6.74 5.00
CA PRO A 49 -3.08 7.55 4.72
C PRO A 49 -2.03 7.37 5.83
N ALA A 50 -0.79 7.07 5.44
CA ALA A 50 0.34 6.93 6.33
C ALA A 50 1.05 8.27 6.62
N VAL A 51 0.94 9.22 5.70
CA VAL A 51 1.64 10.52 5.70
C VAL A 51 0.77 11.53 4.98
N GLN A 52 0.85 12.80 5.39
CA GLN A 52 0.19 13.93 4.75
C GLN A 52 1.20 14.96 4.24
N GLU A 53 0.72 16.02 3.58
CA GLU A 53 1.53 17.01 2.87
C GLU A 53 2.62 17.70 3.70
N ASP A 54 2.35 17.99 4.97
CA ASP A 54 3.31 18.63 5.89
C ASP A 54 4.39 17.68 6.44
N GLY A 55 4.39 16.41 6.01
CA GLY A 55 5.30 15.38 6.47
C GLY A 55 4.92 14.72 7.79
N SER A 56 3.81 15.13 8.43
CA SER A 56 3.26 14.41 9.58
C SER A 56 2.83 13.01 9.18
N VAL A 57 3.06 12.03 10.06
CA VAL A 57 2.77 10.62 9.78
C VAL A 57 1.76 10.04 10.76
N SER A 58 1.08 8.99 10.32
CA SER A 58 0.12 8.26 11.14
C SER A 58 0.81 7.63 12.35
N ALA A 59 0.33 7.95 13.54
CA ALA A 59 0.67 7.27 14.78
C ALA A 59 0.15 5.83 14.83
N GLY A 60 -0.66 5.41 13.84
CA GLY A 60 -1.30 4.10 13.80
C GLY A 60 -2.22 3.84 14.99
N LEU A 61 -2.64 2.58 15.13
CA LEU A 61 -3.49 2.12 16.22
C LEU A 61 -2.76 1.13 17.11
N LYS A 62 -2.91 1.29 18.43
CA LYS A 62 -2.45 0.26 19.37
C LYS A 62 -3.23 -1.03 19.09
N TRP A 63 -2.56 -2.18 19.21
CA TRP A 63 -3.26 -3.45 19.20
C TRP A 63 -4.16 -3.57 20.44
N ALA A 64 -5.47 -3.49 20.23
CA ALA A 64 -6.53 -3.69 21.21
C ALA A 64 -7.85 -4.00 20.49
N GLY A 65 -8.76 -4.67 21.19
CA GLY A 65 -10.08 -5.01 20.68
C GLY A 65 -10.05 -5.93 19.46
N TRP A 66 -11.03 -5.75 18.57
CA TRP A 66 -11.12 -6.47 17.31
C TRP A 66 -10.05 -6.02 16.30
N ALA A 67 -9.67 -6.90 15.38
CA ALA A 67 -8.63 -6.62 14.39
C ALA A 67 -9.00 -5.46 13.44
N ASP A 68 -10.29 -5.25 13.22
CA ASP A 68 -10.90 -4.19 12.42
C ASP A 68 -11.48 -3.05 13.29
N GLY A 69 -11.34 -3.13 14.62
CA GLY A 69 -11.85 -2.10 15.54
C GLY A 69 -11.13 -0.76 15.32
N ASP A 70 -11.91 0.30 15.18
CA ASP A 70 -11.45 1.69 14.96
C ASP A 70 -10.65 1.92 13.66
N CYS A 71 -10.69 0.96 12.72
CA CYS A 71 -9.95 1.06 11.46
C CYS A 71 -10.72 0.55 10.21
N LYS A 72 -12.04 0.75 10.16
CA LYS A 72 -12.88 0.36 9.00
C LYS A 72 -12.90 1.37 7.86
N GLY A 73 -12.11 2.43 7.95
CA GLY A 73 -12.01 3.49 6.95
C GLY A 73 -11.92 4.87 7.61
N SER A 74 -11.02 5.71 7.10
CA SER A 74 -10.94 7.10 7.56
C SER A 74 -12.12 7.90 7.00
N GLY A 75 -12.67 8.80 7.81
CA GLY A 75 -13.64 9.79 7.33
C GLY A 75 -13.05 10.76 6.28
N LEU A 76 -11.72 10.83 6.18
CA LEU A 76 -11.01 11.66 5.21
C LEU A 76 -10.71 10.92 3.90
N GLY A 77 -10.96 9.61 3.82
CA GLY A 77 -10.69 8.78 2.64
C GLY A 77 -9.52 7.80 2.80
N SER A 78 -9.35 6.96 1.79
CA SER A 78 -8.31 5.92 1.73
C SER A 78 -7.07 6.41 0.98
N GLN A 79 -5.97 5.63 1.01
CA GLN A 79 -4.76 5.91 0.26
C GLN A 79 -4.12 4.62 -0.27
N ILE A 80 -3.59 4.71 -1.49
CA ILE A 80 -2.66 3.75 -2.07
C ILE A 80 -1.40 4.52 -2.50
N TYR A 81 -0.24 3.90 -2.33
CA TYR A 81 1.05 4.45 -2.73
C TYR A 81 1.57 3.64 -3.91
N SER A 82 2.30 4.27 -4.83
CA SER A 82 2.97 3.54 -5.89
C SER A 82 4.40 4.02 -6.12
N ARG A 83 5.26 3.12 -6.57
CA ARG A 83 6.62 3.41 -7.06
C ARG A 83 6.95 2.43 -8.17
N SER A 84 7.59 2.91 -9.22
CA SER A 84 7.95 2.08 -10.37
C SER A 84 9.40 2.25 -10.78
N ASP A 85 9.97 1.17 -11.31
CA ASP A 85 11.32 1.17 -11.87
C ASP A 85 11.54 -0.07 -12.76
N TRP A 86 12.63 -0.06 -13.53
CA TRP A 86 13.12 -1.23 -14.24
C TRP A 86 13.81 -2.20 -13.29
N TYR A 87 13.51 -3.48 -13.44
CA TYR A 87 14.21 -4.56 -12.76
C TYR A 87 14.33 -5.78 -13.67
N LYS A 88 15.58 -6.15 -14.00
CA LYS A 88 15.90 -7.29 -14.88
C LYS A 88 15.09 -7.26 -16.19
N ASP A 89 15.16 -6.12 -16.89
CA ASP A 89 14.49 -5.85 -18.17
C ASP A 89 12.96 -5.92 -18.15
N LYS A 90 12.35 -5.89 -16.96
CA LYS A 90 10.91 -5.80 -16.74
C LYS A 90 10.57 -4.49 -16.04
N TRP A 91 9.43 -3.90 -16.38
CA TRP A 91 8.92 -2.73 -15.69
C TRP A 91 8.08 -3.15 -14.48
N ALA A 92 8.52 -2.78 -13.28
CA ALA A 92 7.87 -3.14 -12.03
C ALA A 92 7.11 -1.94 -11.47
N ILE A 93 5.83 -2.11 -11.15
CA ILE A 93 5.02 -1.11 -10.46
C ILE A 93 4.63 -1.69 -9.11
N MET A 94 5.28 -1.23 -8.04
CA MET A 94 4.90 -1.57 -6.67
C MET A 94 3.78 -0.65 -6.22
N TYR A 95 2.71 -1.24 -5.71
CA TYR A 95 1.63 -0.60 -4.99
C TYR A 95 1.71 -1.00 -3.53
N ALA A 96 1.52 -0.04 -2.62
CA ALA A 96 1.56 -0.29 -1.19
C ALA A 96 0.36 0.33 -0.49
N TRP A 97 -0.11 -0.35 0.55
CA TRP A 97 -1.18 0.09 1.43
C TRP A 97 -0.70 0.10 2.86
N TYR A 98 -1.05 1.15 3.57
CA TYR A 98 -0.84 1.30 5.00
C TYR A 98 -2.12 1.00 5.76
N PHE A 99 -1.97 0.28 6.85
CA PHE A 99 -3.05 -0.06 7.77
C PHE A 99 -2.64 0.38 9.20
N PRO A 100 -3.54 1.02 9.97
CA PRO A 100 -3.19 1.54 11.29
C PRO A 100 -2.68 0.47 12.27
N LYS A 101 -3.20 -0.75 12.17
CA LYS A 101 -2.74 -1.94 12.91
C LYS A 101 -2.88 -3.19 12.05
N GLY A 102 -2.10 -4.22 12.37
CA GLY A 102 -2.14 -5.52 11.69
C GLY A 102 -2.29 -6.67 12.67
N ARG A 103 -3.03 -7.69 12.26
CA ARG A 103 -3.14 -8.94 13.01
C ARG A 103 -1.93 -9.83 12.75
N GLN A 104 -1.39 -10.44 13.79
CA GLN A 104 -0.25 -11.35 13.69
C GLN A 104 -0.68 -12.79 13.94
N TYR A 105 -0.40 -13.69 13.00
CA TYR A 105 -0.81 -15.10 13.01
C TYR A 105 0.12 -16.02 13.84
N ILE A 106 0.72 -15.52 14.92
CA ILE A 106 1.65 -16.33 15.73
C ILE A 106 0.92 -17.18 16.79
N ARG A 107 -0.26 -16.77 17.28
CA ARG A 107 -1.09 -17.57 18.22
C ARG A 107 -2.59 -17.25 18.11
N LYS A 108 -3.42 -18.14 18.66
CA LYS A 108 -4.90 -18.09 18.69
C LYS A 108 -5.42 -16.69 19.14
N TYR A 109 -5.77 -15.87 18.15
CA TYR A 109 -6.62 -14.66 18.19
C TYR A 109 -6.35 -13.57 19.25
N ARG A 110 -5.09 -13.27 19.64
CA ARG A 110 -4.83 -12.18 20.60
C ARG A 110 -3.58 -11.32 20.37
N SER A 111 -2.82 -11.54 19.29
CA SER A 111 -1.60 -10.78 18.98
C SER A 111 -1.73 -10.00 17.68
N GLY A 112 -1.15 -8.80 17.69
CA GLY A 112 -0.98 -7.96 16.53
C GLY A 112 -0.03 -6.82 16.85
N HIS A 113 0.15 -5.93 15.90
CA HIS A 113 1.10 -4.83 16.00
C HIS A 113 0.48 -3.53 15.49
N ARG A 114 1.00 -2.43 16.02
CA ARG A 114 0.77 -1.09 15.49
C ARG A 114 1.50 -0.96 14.16
N HIS A 115 0.86 -0.31 13.20
CA HIS A 115 1.31 -0.18 11.80
C HIS A 115 1.37 -1.53 11.08
N TYR A 116 0.84 -1.54 9.86
CA TYR A 116 1.01 -2.67 8.95
C TYR A 116 1.08 -2.15 7.52
N TRP A 117 2.02 -2.71 6.76
CA TRP A 117 2.22 -2.40 5.35
C TRP A 117 2.08 -3.68 4.55
N SER A 118 1.32 -3.59 3.47
CA SER A 118 1.20 -4.65 2.47
C SER A 118 1.49 -4.06 1.11
N TYR A 119 1.99 -4.88 0.18
CA TYR A 119 2.30 -4.45 -1.17
C TYR A 119 1.89 -5.49 -2.22
N ALA A 120 1.67 -5.01 -3.43
CA ALA A 120 1.59 -5.80 -4.65
C ALA A 120 2.53 -5.20 -5.70
N ILE A 121 3.12 -6.02 -6.55
CA ILE A 121 3.94 -5.59 -7.68
C ILE A 121 3.28 -6.11 -8.94
N VAL A 122 2.96 -5.22 -9.86
CA VAL A 122 2.54 -5.55 -11.22
C VAL A 122 3.78 -5.47 -12.11
N TRP A 123 4.06 -6.56 -12.82
CA TRP A 123 5.19 -6.68 -13.74
C TRP A 123 4.68 -6.54 -15.17
N THR A 124 5.25 -5.61 -15.92
CA THR A 124 4.92 -5.36 -17.32
C THR A 124 6.18 -5.41 -18.19
N ASP A 125 5.99 -5.57 -19.50
CA ASP A 125 7.06 -5.52 -20.51
C ASP A 125 7.48 -4.09 -20.88
N ASN A 126 6.63 -3.08 -20.64
CA ASN A 126 6.90 -1.70 -21.02
C ASN A 126 6.30 -0.70 -20.00
N PRO A 127 6.99 0.41 -19.68
CA PRO A 127 6.45 1.50 -18.86
C PRO A 127 5.31 2.27 -19.53
N ASN A 128 5.18 2.24 -20.86
CA ASN A 128 4.12 2.93 -21.58
C ASN A 128 2.81 2.12 -21.54
N PRO A 129 1.74 2.64 -20.90
CA PRO A 129 0.46 1.94 -20.78
C PRO A 129 -0.17 1.57 -22.12
N ASP A 130 0.05 2.33 -23.19
CA ASP A 130 -0.61 2.12 -24.48
C ASP A 130 -0.08 0.87 -25.21
N ASN A 131 1.11 0.40 -24.82
CA ASN A 131 1.78 -0.74 -25.45
C ASN A 131 2.43 -1.67 -24.42
N SER A 132 1.74 -1.90 -23.30
CA SER A 132 2.23 -2.76 -22.21
C SER A 132 1.29 -3.93 -21.92
N THR A 133 1.88 -5.08 -21.61
CA THR A 133 1.21 -6.32 -21.21
C THR A 133 1.61 -6.69 -19.78
N ILE A 134 0.66 -7.16 -18.98
CA ILE A 134 0.97 -7.71 -17.65
C ILE A 134 1.62 -9.09 -17.82
N LEU A 135 2.85 -9.23 -17.35
CA LEU A 135 3.63 -10.47 -17.38
C LEU A 135 3.43 -11.31 -16.12
N GLY A 136 3.17 -10.64 -14.99
CA GLY A 136 3.03 -11.31 -13.71
C GLY A 136 2.64 -10.34 -12.61
N VAL A 137 2.26 -10.91 -11.47
CA VAL A 137 2.01 -10.18 -10.23
C VAL A 137 2.74 -10.84 -9.08
N SER A 138 3.18 -10.04 -8.13
CA SER A 138 3.71 -10.50 -6.84
C SER A 138 3.01 -9.75 -5.71
N MET A 139 2.85 -10.36 -4.54
CA MET A 139 2.25 -9.68 -3.39
C MET A 139 2.88 -10.15 -2.09
N SER A 140 2.91 -9.28 -1.09
CA SER A 140 3.27 -9.68 0.27
C SER A 140 2.27 -10.71 0.79
N SER A 141 2.80 -11.74 1.46
CA SER A 141 2.02 -12.75 2.17
C SER A 141 2.36 -12.71 3.66
N GLY A 142 1.58 -13.42 4.48
CA GLY A 142 1.86 -13.55 5.92
C GLY A 142 3.28 -14.07 6.20
N VAL A 143 3.83 -14.86 5.29
CA VAL A 143 5.26 -15.21 5.24
C VAL A 143 5.75 -15.06 3.79
N GLY A 144 6.77 -14.22 3.58
CA GLY A 144 7.38 -14.01 2.27
C GLY A 144 6.45 -13.33 1.27
N TYR A 145 6.37 -13.87 0.05
CA TYR A 145 5.59 -13.31 -1.05
C TYR A 145 4.94 -14.42 -1.88
N MET A 146 3.82 -14.09 -2.51
CA MET A 146 3.17 -14.93 -3.52
C MET A 146 3.41 -14.35 -4.91
N LYS A 147 3.46 -15.20 -5.94
CA LYS A 147 3.63 -14.79 -7.34
C LYS A 147 2.69 -15.56 -8.28
N ARG A 148 2.24 -14.91 -9.35
CA ARG A 148 1.46 -15.51 -10.44
C ARG A 148 1.94 -14.96 -11.78
N SER A 149 2.16 -15.84 -12.76
CA SER A 149 2.65 -15.48 -14.09
C SER A 149 2.19 -16.52 -15.14
N PRO A 150 1.34 -16.14 -16.11
CA PRO A 150 0.55 -14.91 -16.12
C PRO A 150 -0.49 -14.90 -14.99
N PRO A 151 -1.00 -13.73 -14.56
CA PRO A 151 -2.18 -13.68 -13.71
C PRO A 151 -3.41 -14.19 -14.48
N LYS A 152 -4.41 -14.74 -13.76
CA LYS A 152 -5.70 -15.08 -14.37
C LYS A 152 -6.39 -13.77 -14.78
N SER A 153 -7.04 -13.78 -15.94
CA SER A 153 -7.76 -12.61 -16.48
C SER A 153 -9.04 -12.27 -15.71
N GLU A 154 -9.58 -13.21 -14.92
CA GLU A 154 -10.83 -13.02 -14.17
C GLU A 154 -10.70 -13.42 -12.70
N TYR A 155 -11.34 -12.62 -11.85
CA TYR A 155 -11.64 -12.86 -10.44
C TYR A 155 -12.93 -12.15 -10.05
#